data_AF-A8QAD5-F1
#
_entry.id   AF-A8QAD5-F1
#
_cell.length_a   1.000
_cell.length_b   1.000
_cell.length_c   1.000
_cell.angle_alpha   90.00
_cell.angle_beta   90.00
_cell.angle_gamma   90.00
#
_symmetry.space_group_name_H-M   'P 1'
#
loop_
_entity.id
_entity.type
_entity.pdbx_description
1 polymer ?
#
loop_
_entity_poly.entity_id
_entity_poly.type
_entity_poly.pdbx_seq_one_letter_code
_entity_poly.pdbx_strand_id
1 'polypeptide(L)'
;MFSAFKTLTGQTVTVELKNDLAIQGTLKSVDQFLNFKLDDIKVLDEARYPHMLAVKSTFIRGSVVRSVHIPAAAVDTQLLEDATRRESEAQKK
;
A
#
# COMPACT_ATOMS: atom_id res chain seq x y z
N MET A 1 6.74 -8.48 -5.94
CA MET A 1 5.78 -7.51 -5.34
C MET A 1 6.39 -6.49 -4.35
N PHE A 2 7.15 -6.90 -3.32
CA PHE A 2 7.77 -5.99 -2.33
C PHE A 2 8.53 -4.81 -2.98
N SER A 3 9.40 -5.10 -3.96
CA SER A 3 10.18 -4.08 -4.66
C SER A 3 9.31 -3.01 -5.33
N ALA A 4 8.14 -3.38 -5.87
CA ALA A 4 7.23 -2.44 -6.53
C ALA A 4 6.60 -1.47 -5.53
N PHE A 5 6.20 -1.91 -4.34
CA PHE A 5 5.70 -0.98 -3.32
C PHE A 5 6.80 -0.13 -2.71
N LYS A 6 8.04 -0.64 -2.65
CA LYS A 6 9.18 0.14 -2.15
C LYS A 6 9.46 1.37 -3.02
N THR A 7 9.26 1.30 -4.33
CA THR A 7 9.42 2.47 -5.23
C THR A 7 8.35 3.55 -5.01
N LEU A 8 7.25 3.22 -4.34
CA LEU A 8 6.17 4.17 -4.01
C LEU A 8 6.38 4.89 -2.67
N THR A 9 7.52 4.68 -2.00
CA THR A 9 7.85 5.39 -0.76
C THR A 9 7.82 6.90 -0.98
N GLY A 10 7.10 7.63 -0.13
CA GLY A 10 6.88 9.08 -0.24
C GLY A 10 5.64 9.46 -1.05
N GLN A 11 4.98 8.52 -1.73
CA GLN A 11 3.74 8.79 -2.47
C GLN A 11 2.51 8.68 -1.58
N THR A 12 1.47 9.44 -1.90
CA THR A 12 0.15 9.27 -1.31
C THR A 12 -0.52 8.02 -1.89
N VAL A 13 -0.95 7.13 -1.00
CA VAL A 13 -1.66 5.89 -1.34
C VAL A 13 -2.91 5.75 -0.48
N THR A 14 -3.88 4.98 -0.97
CA THR A 14 -5.06 4.59 -0.17
C THR A 14 -5.03 3.09 0.03
N VAL A 15 -5.01 2.64 1.28
CA VAL A 15 -5.04 1.23 1.65
C VAL A 15 -6.43 0.88 2.13
N GLU A 16 -7.11 -0.04 1.43
CA GLU A 16 -8.39 -0.59 1.87
C GLU A 16 -8.16 -1.92 2.58
N LEU A 17 -8.75 -2.06 3.76
CA LEU A 17 -8.66 -3.27 4.57
C LEU A 17 -9.82 -4.22 4.28
N LYS A 18 -9.66 -5.48 4.68
CA LYS A 18 -10.69 -6.53 4.51
C LYS A 18 -12.02 -6.23 5.20
N ASN A 19 -12.03 -5.34 6.19
CA ASN A 19 -13.23 -4.87 6.89
C ASN A 19 -13.79 -3.55 6.31
N ASP A 20 -13.40 -3.21 5.08
CA ASP A 20 -13.82 -2.03 4.31
C ASP A 20 -13.34 -0.68 4.87
N LEU A 21 -12.46 -0.67 5.89
CA LEU A 21 -11.80 0.56 6.32
C LEU A 21 -10.79 1.01 5.25
N ALA A 22 -10.96 2.22 4.73
CA ALA A 22 -10.05 2.84 3.78
C ALA A 22 -9.25 3.97 4.44
N ILE A 23 -7.92 3.86 4.38
CA ILE A 23 -6.98 4.81 4.98
C ILE A 23 -6.09 5.38 3.87
N GLN A 24 -6.19 6.68 3.66
CA GLN A 24 -5.28 7.41 2.77
C GLN A 24 -4.12 7.99 3.59
N GLY A 25 -2.92 7.98 3.05
CA GLY A 25 -1.75 8.59 3.70
C GLY A 25 -0.50 8.50 2.84
N THR A 26 0.60 9.07 3.34
CA THR A 26 1.90 9.02 2.68
C THR A 26 2.61 7.72 3.03
N LEU A 27 3.00 6.93 2.02
CA LEU A 27 3.70 5.67 2.23
C LEU A 27 5.10 5.92 2.81
N LYS A 28 5.29 5.60 4.09
CA LYS A 28 6.59 5.78 4.76
C LYS A 28 7.53 4.60 4.55
N SER A 29 7.00 3.39 4.61
CA SER A 29 7.76 2.16 4.37
C SER A 29 6.84 0.98 4.10
N VAL A 30 7.37 -0.01 3.39
CA VAL A 30 6.80 -1.34 3.24
C VAL A 30 7.86 -2.38 3.58
N ASP A 31 7.48 -3.53 4.15
CA ASP A 31 8.39 -4.64 4.40
C ASP A 31 8.12 -5.85 3.48
N GLN A 32 8.91 -6.91 3.64
CA GLN A 32 8.80 -8.13 2.83
C GLN A 32 7.48 -8.90 3.03
N PHE A 33 6.77 -8.66 4.14
CA PHE A 33 5.45 -9.23 4.42
C PHE A 33 4.32 -8.33 3.93
N LEU A 34 4.67 -7.26 3.21
CA LEU A 34 3.75 -6.23 2.73
C LEU A 34 3.01 -5.55 3.89
N ASN A 35 3.66 -5.39 5.06
CA ASN A 35 3.15 -4.49 6.08
C ASN A 35 3.44 -3.04 5.66
N PHE A 36 2.47 -2.14 5.85
CA PHE A 36 2.55 -0.76 5.42
C PHE A 36 2.65 0.18 6.61
N LYS A 37 3.58 1.13 6.57
CA LYS A 37 3.58 2.28 7.46
C LYS A 37 3.14 3.51 6.67
N LEU A 38 2.10 4.18 7.13
CA LEU A 38 1.63 5.44 6.55
C LEU A 38 1.77 6.56 7.57
N ASP A 39 2.24 7.72 7.11
CA ASP A 39 2.23 8.99 7.85
C ASP A 39 1.19 9.94 7.24
N ASP A 40 0.82 11.00 7.96
CA ASP A 40 -0.16 12.02 7.57
C ASP A 40 -1.49 11.42 7.08
N ILE A 41 -2.03 10.51 7.87
CA ILE A 41 -3.19 9.71 7.45
C ILE A 41 -4.51 10.46 7.55
N LYS A 42 -5.46 10.03 6.70
CA LYS A 42 -6.88 10.38 6.77
C LYS A 42 -7.71 9.12 6.53
N VAL A 43 -8.76 8.93 7.34
CA VAL A 43 -9.76 7.88 7.09
C VAL A 43 -10.81 8.43 6.14
N LEU A 44 -11.18 7.66 5.10
CA LEU A 44 -12.14 8.14 4.10
C LEU A 44 -13.60 8.09 4.60
N ASP A 45 -13.90 7.22 5.58
CA ASP A 45 -15.21 7.11 6.24
C ASP A 45 -15.11 7.46 7.73
N GLU A 46 -14.91 8.73 8.02
CA GLU A 46 -14.71 9.23 9.39
C GLU A 46 -15.91 8.96 10.31
N ALA A 47 -17.13 8.97 9.76
CA ALA A 47 -18.37 8.79 10.52
C ALA A 47 -18.50 7.36 11.09
N ARG A 48 -18.09 6.34 10.33
CA ARG A 48 -18.07 4.95 10.82
C ARG A 48 -16.89 4.65 11.72
N TYR A 49 -15.79 5.40 11.62
CA TYR A 49 -14.56 5.17 12.37
C TYR A 49 -14.07 6.40 13.14
N PRO A 50 -14.88 6.99 14.04
CA PRO A 50 -14.54 8.24 14.72
C PRO A 50 -13.30 8.12 15.62
N HIS A 51 -12.98 6.92 16.11
CA HIS A 51 -11.79 6.63 16.91
C HIS A 51 -10.47 6.83 16.14
N MET A 52 -10.51 6.85 14.81
CA MET A 52 -9.32 7.03 13.97
C MET A 52 -8.96 8.49 13.71
N LEU A 53 -9.84 9.45 14.05
CA LEU A 53 -9.67 10.87 13.72
C LEU A 53 -8.42 11.51 14.35
N ALA A 54 -7.98 11.03 15.50
CA ALA A 54 -6.79 11.54 16.18
C ALA A 54 -5.48 10.88 15.70
N VAL A 55 -5.57 9.84 14.88
CA VAL A 55 -4.41 9.04 14.46
C VAL A 55 -3.72 9.73 13.29
N LYS A 56 -2.44 10.07 13.45
CA LYS A 56 -1.63 10.75 12.41
C LYS A 56 -0.76 9.79 11.60
N SER A 57 -0.43 8.63 12.16
CA SER A 57 0.39 7.60 11.52
C SER A 57 -0.16 6.22 11.86
N THR A 58 -0.06 5.26 10.95
CA THR A 58 -0.53 3.89 11.19
C THR A 58 0.47 2.85 10.68
N PHE A 59 0.48 1.70 11.34
CA PHE A 59 1.15 0.49 10.87
C PHE A 59 0.07 -0.57 10.58
N ILE A 60 0.00 -1.01 9.34
CA ILE A 60 -1.01 -1.92 8.82
C ILE A 60 -0.35 -3.24 8.50
N ARG A 61 -0.86 -4.32 9.09
CA ARG A 61 -0.40 -5.68 8.78
C ARG A 61 -0.84 -6.06 7.36
N GLY A 62 0.08 -6.52 6.52
CA GLY A 62 -0.20 -6.85 5.12
C GLY A 62 -1.33 -7.86 4.93
N SER A 63 -1.46 -8.82 5.85
CA SER A 63 -2.51 -9.86 5.79
C SER A 63 -3.94 -9.34 5.92
N VAL A 64 -4.15 -8.11 6.40
CA VAL A 64 -5.49 -7.50 6.51
C VAL A 64 -5.81 -6.52 5.37
N VAL A 65 -4.86 -6.27 4.47
CA VAL A 65 -5.06 -5.42 3.28
C VAL A 65 -5.89 -6.18 2.24
N ARG A 66 -6.82 -5.49 1.61
CA ARG A 66 -7.62 -5.97 0.46
C ARG A 66 -7.10 -5.38 -0.84
N SER A 67 -6.90 -4.06 -0.89
CA SER A 67 -6.45 -3.34 -2.08
C SER A 67 -5.58 -2.14 -1.68
N VAL A 68 -4.76 -1.66 -2.62
CA VAL A 68 -3.99 -0.42 -2.47
C VAL A 68 -4.18 0.41 -3.73
N HIS A 69 -4.76 1.59 -3.61
CA HIS A 69 -4.88 2.56 -4.69
C HIS A 69 -3.62 3.41 -4.74
N ILE A 70 -3.03 3.52 -5.92
CA ILE A 70 -1.76 4.18 -6.17
C ILE A 70 -1.90 5.14 -7.35
N PRO A 71 -1.15 6.26 -7.37
CA PRO A 71 -1.16 7.18 -8.51
C PRO A 71 -0.62 6.47 -9.75
N ALA A 72 -1.36 6.50 -10.86
CA ALA A 72 -0.93 5.86 -12.11
C ALA A 72 0.44 6.38 -12.59
N ALA A 73 0.70 7.68 -12.44
CA ALA A 73 1.98 8.30 -12.81
C ALA A 73 3.17 7.85 -11.95
N ALA A 74 2.93 7.20 -10.79
CA ALA A 74 3.98 6.68 -9.94
C ALA A 74 4.38 5.23 -10.30
N VAL A 75 3.77 4.64 -11.33
CA VAL A 75 3.99 3.26 -11.75
C VAL A 75 4.50 3.22 -13.18
N ASP A 76 5.71 2.69 -13.35
CA ASP A 76 6.23 2.30 -14.65
C ASP A 76 5.71 0.89 -14.97
N THR A 77 4.72 0.80 -15.87
CA THR A 77 4.09 -0.47 -16.23
C THR A 77 5.01 -1.36 -17.04
N GLN A 78 5.90 -0.80 -17.87
CA GLN A 78 6.84 -1.59 -18.66
C GLN A 78 7.84 -2.30 -17.74
N LEU A 79 8.39 -1.57 -16.75
CA LEU A 79 9.27 -2.15 -15.74
C LEU A 79 8.56 -3.24 -14.92
N LEU A 80 7.29 -3.02 -14.58
CA LEU A 80 6.49 -3.97 -13.79
C LEU A 80 6.19 -5.26 -14.57
N GLU A 81 5.86 -5.15 -15.86
CA GLU A 81 5.63 -6.28 -16.75
C GLU A 81 6.91 -7.11 -16.93
N ASP A 82 8.04 -6.45 -17.20
CA ASP A 82 9.33 -7.10 -17.35
C ASP A 82 9.78 -7.80 -16.06
N ALA A 83 9.63 -7.15 -14.91
CA ALA A 83 9.95 -7.74 -13.61
C ALA A 83 9.08 -8.98 -13.35
N THR A 84 7.80 -8.93 -13.69
CA THR A 84 6.84 -10.04 -13.51
C THR A 84 7.22 -11.24 -14.40
N ARG A 85 7.62 -11.00 -15.65
CA ARG A 85 8.09 -12.06 -16.56
C ARG A 85 9.31 -12.78 -15.99
N ARG A 86 10.31 -12.02 -15.52
CA ARG A 86 11.53 -12.57 -14.89
C ARG A 86 11.23 -13.33 -13.61
N GLU A 87 10.34 -12.82 -12.75
CA GLU A 87 9.92 -13.48 -11.51
C GLU A 87 9.22 -14.81 -11.81
N SER A 88 8.34 -14.85 -12.82
CA SER A 88 7.66 -16.08 -13.25
C SER A 88 8.62 -17.14 -13.80
N GLU A 89 9.64 -16.74 -14.55
CA GLU A 89 10.68 -17.65 -15.06
C GLU A 89 11.54 -18.22 -13.91
N ALA A 90 11.89 -17.38 -12.93
CA ALA A 90 12.66 -17.80 -11.77
C ALA A 90 11.87 -18.79 -10.88
N GLN A 91 10.55 -18.62 -10.76
CA GLN A 91 9.70 -19.47 -9.93
C GLN A 91 9.44 -20.87 -10.52
N LYS A 92 9.75 -21.08 -11.79
CA LYS A 92 9.67 -22.40 -12.46
C LYS A 92 10.90 -23.28 -12.25
N LYS A 93 11.98 -22.73 -11.71
CA LYS A 93 13.19 -23.46 -11.33
C LYS A 93 13.10 -23.95 -9.90
#